data_AF-A0A9P6AZ76-F1
#
_entry.id   AF-A0A9P6AZ76-F1
#
_cell.length_a   1.000
_cell.length_b   1.000
_cell.length_c   1.000
_cell.angle_alpha   90.00
_cell.angle_beta   90.00
_cell.angle_gamma   90.00
#
_symmetry.space_group_name_H-M   'P 1'
#
loop_
_entity.id
_entity.type
_entity.pdbx_description
1 polymer ?
#
loop_
_entity_poly.entity_id
_entity_poly.type
_entity_poly.pdbx_seq_one_letter_code
_entity_poly.pdbx_strand_id
1 'polypeptide(L)'
;MEAIYNDGSISPGHTPTPGGFTLYSLGPTDLSKGTEVTFSYSAYFEKGFEFNLGGKMPGLYGGIDDKVATECSGGNHNPACWSTRLMWRQNGLGELYAYLPQRTSNAVAFANTPPKTVSNEAYGNSVGRGAFTWATGEWTHVAQRVKLNDIGSANGEIEVYANGKSVIKVTGLTFRTDQNSLVRGAQIQTFFGGHTAEWASPKTQRAYFKDFSAAVIA
;
A
#
# COMPACT_ATOMS: atom_id res chain seq x y z
N MET A 1 -14.39 10.19 2.83
CA MET A 1 -14.49 9.06 3.78
C MET A 1 -13.79 9.44 5.06
N GLU A 2 -14.39 9.14 6.21
CA GLU A 2 -13.77 9.34 7.53
C GLU A 2 -13.33 7.98 8.09
N ALA A 3 -12.14 7.94 8.69
CA ALA A 3 -11.62 6.83 9.47
C ALA A 3 -11.52 7.25 10.93
N ILE A 4 -12.15 6.49 11.83
CA ILE A 4 -12.00 6.63 13.28
C ILE A 4 -11.15 5.46 13.77
N TYR A 5 -10.01 5.74 14.38
CA TYR A 5 -9.18 4.76 15.06
C TYR A 5 -9.43 4.90 16.55
N ASN A 6 -10.23 4.01 17.13
CA ASN A 6 -10.49 4.08 18.57
C ASN A 6 -9.24 3.73 19.37
N ASP A 7 -9.11 4.28 20.57
CA ASP A 7 -8.05 3.92 21.52
C ASP A 7 -7.94 2.39 21.68
N GLY A 8 -6.74 1.85 21.53
CA GLY A 8 -6.49 0.41 21.58
C GLY A 8 -6.76 -0.36 20.27
N SER A 9 -7.27 0.29 19.22
CA SER A 9 -7.52 -0.39 17.93
C SER A 9 -6.21 -0.77 17.21
N ILE A 10 -6.17 -1.96 16.62
CA ILE A 10 -5.08 -2.51 15.80
C ILE A 10 -5.63 -3.17 14.52
N SER A 11 -4.81 -3.97 13.84
CA SER A 11 -5.22 -4.65 12.61
C SER A 11 -6.50 -5.46 12.81
N PRO A 12 -7.46 -5.42 11.86
CA PRO A 12 -8.74 -6.11 11.99
C PRO A 12 -8.60 -7.57 12.45
N GLY A 13 -9.51 -8.00 13.33
CA GLY A 13 -9.56 -9.37 13.84
C GLY A 13 -8.66 -9.68 15.04
N HIS A 14 -7.80 -8.74 15.48
CA HIS A 14 -6.89 -8.98 16.61
C HIS A 14 -7.37 -8.37 17.94
N THR A 15 -8.28 -7.39 17.88
CA THR A 15 -8.99 -6.85 19.03
C THR A 15 -10.47 -6.65 18.67
N PRO A 16 -11.38 -6.61 19.66
CA PRO A 16 -12.78 -6.24 19.43
C PRO A 16 -12.94 -4.74 19.14
N THR A 17 -11.93 -3.93 19.41
CA THR A 17 -11.96 -2.48 19.23
C THR A 17 -11.85 -2.12 17.74
N PRO A 18 -12.88 -1.51 17.13
CA PRO A 18 -12.83 -1.16 15.72
C PRO A 18 -11.88 0.01 15.48
N GLY A 19 -11.19 0.01 14.34
CA GLY A 19 -10.33 1.11 13.92
C GLY A 19 -10.18 1.17 12.40
N GLY A 20 -10.44 2.36 11.84
CA GLY A 20 -10.36 2.62 10.41
C GLY A 20 -11.43 1.89 9.59
N PHE A 21 -11.07 1.45 8.39
CA PHE A 21 -11.99 0.75 7.48
C PHE A 21 -11.23 -0.17 6.51
N THR A 22 -11.95 -1.14 5.94
CA THR A 22 -11.43 -2.08 4.93
C THR A 22 -12.45 -2.30 3.83
N LEU A 23 -12.02 -2.12 2.57
CA LEU A 23 -12.73 -2.60 1.40
C LEU A 23 -11.76 -2.85 0.24
N TYR A 24 -12.18 -3.68 -0.69
CA TYR A 24 -11.59 -3.78 -2.02
C TYR A 24 -12.53 -3.11 -3.01
N SER A 25 -11.99 -2.27 -3.88
CA SER A 25 -12.76 -1.55 -4.88
C SER A 25 -12.22 -1.86 -6.26
N LEU A 26 -13.07 -2.42 -7.12
CA LEU A 26 -12.78 -2.60 -8.55
C LEU A 26 -12.86 -1.27 -9.31
N GLY A 27 -13.54 -0.26 -8.75
CA GLY A 27 -13.80 1.02 -9.40
C GLY A 27 -14.83 0.94 -10.52
N PRO A 28 -15.22 2.08 -11.11
CA PRO A 28 -16.15 2.13 -12.25
C PRO A 28 -15.47 1.79 -13.58
N THR A 29 -14.13 1.83 -13.64
CA THR A 29 -13.32 1.45 -14.80
C THR A 29 -12.68 0.09 -14.53
N ASP A 30 -12.76 -0.81 -15.50
CA ASP A 30 -12.08 -2.10 -15.44
C ASP A 30 -10.57 -1.91 -15.59
N LEU A 31 -9.86 -1.90 -14.46
CA LEU A 31 -8.41 -1.72 -14.41
C LEU A 31 -7.64 -2.92 -14.99
N SER A 32 -8.30 -4.08 -15.15
CA SER A 32 -7.64 -5.29 -15.67
C SER A 32 -7.33 -5.22 -17.17
N LYS A 33 -7.89 -4.23 -17.87
CA LYS A 33 -7.60 -3.94 -19.28
C LYS A 33 -6.23 -3.29 -19.49
N GLY A 34 -5.64 -2.75 -18.43
CA GLY A 34 -4.34 -2.07 -18.47
C GLY A 34 -3.20 -2.91 -17.93
N THR A 35 -2.01 -2.67 -18.46
CA THR A 35 -0.75 -3.12 -17.85
C THR A 35 -0.08 -2.01 -17.05
N GLU A 36 -0.51 -0.76 -17.22
CA GLU A 36 -0.06 0.39 -16.47
C GLU A 36 -1.23 1.17 -15.89
N VAL A 37 -1.26 1.30 -14.56
CA VAL A 37 -2.38 1.87 -13.82
C VAL A 37 -1.88 2.89 -12.81
N THR A 38 -2.61 3.99 -12.68
CA THR A 38 -2.46 4.92 -11.55
C THR A 38 -3.60 4.79 -10.56
N PHE A 39 -3.28 5.02 -9.29
CA PHE A 39 -4.24 5.17 -8.21
C PHE A 39 -3.81 6.33 -7.30
N SER A 40 -4.72 7.24 -7.00
CA SER A 40 -4.43 8.41 -6.17
C SER A 40 -5.53 8.68 -5.16
N TYR A 41 -5.18 9.36 -4.08
CA TYR A 41 -6.10 9.88 -3.08
C TYR A 41 -5.43 10.97 -2.25
N SER A 42 -6.24 11.72 -1.51
CA SER A 42 -5.76 12.66 -0.50
C SER A 42 -6.08 12.13 0.88
N ALA A 43 -5.14 12.22 1.81
CA ALA A 43 -5.32 11.86 3.21
C ALA A 43 -5.00 13.06 4.13
N TYR A 44 -5.81 13.24 5.16
CA TYR A 44 -5.60 14.24 6.21
C TYR A 44 -5.66 13.53 7.55
N PHE A 45 -4.55 13.51 8.27
CA PHE A 45 -4.53 13.10 9.67
C PHE A 45 -4.88 14.31 10.51
N GLU A 46 -5.73 14.17 11.53
CA GLU A 46 -6.07 15.32 12.38
C GLU A 46 -4.83 15.93 13.05
N LYS A 47 -4.91 17.22 13.42
CA LYS A 47 -3.78 17.90 14.04
C LYS A 47 -3.39 17.20 15.34
N GLY A 48 -2.11 16.83 15.47
CA GLY A 48 -1.63 16.09 16.65
C GLY A 48 -1.97 14.60 16.65
N PHE A 49 -2.29 14.03 15.48
CA PHE A 49 -2.39 12.59 15.30
C PHE A 49 -1.09 11.89 15.73
N GLU A 50 -1.24 10.82 16.50
CA GLU A 50 -0.13 10.03 17.02
C GLU A 50 0.02 8.75 16.19
N PHE A 51 0.99 8.75 15.28
CA PHE A 51 1.22 7.66 14.33
C PHE A 51 1.64 6.33 14.96
N ASN A 52 2.09 6.36 16.22
CA ASN A 52 2.66 5.23 16.95
C ASN A 52 3.67 4.44 16.06
N LEU A 53 3.69 3.11 16.09
CA LEU A 53 4.63 2.30 15.30
C LEU A 53 4.30 2.25 13.80
N GLY A 54 3.04 2.46 13.43
CA GLY A 54 2.61 2.52 12.03
C GLY A 54 1.21 2.00 11.78
N GLY A 55 0.83 2.05 10.51
CA GLY A 55 -0.48 1.56 10.04
C GLY A 55 -0.58 1.56 8.53
N LYS A 56 -1.64 0.92 8.02
CA LYS A 56 -1.86 0.71 6.59
C LYS A 56 -2.53 1.90 5.93
N MET A 57 -2.19 2.11 4.68
CA MET A 57 -2.81 3.10 3.81
C MET A 57 -3.23 2.45 2.48
N PRO A 58 -4.23 3.01 1.78
CA PRO A 58 -4.74 2.45 0.54
C PRO A 58 -3.67 2.21 -0.54
N GLY A 59 -3.88 1.21 -1.39
CA GLY A 59 -3.07 1.03 -2.60
C GLY A 59 -3.64 0.02 -3.58
N LEU A 60 -2.90 -0.31 -4.64
CA LEU A 60 -3.31 -1.21 -5.71
C LEU A 60 -3.03 -2.67 -5.33
N TYR A 61 -3.87 -3.55 -5.85
CA TYR A 61 -3.68 -5.00 -5.77
C TYR A 61 -4.00 -5.66 -7.10
N GLY A 62 -3.47 -6.87 -7.27
CA GLY A 62 -3.69 -7.65 -8.48
C GLY A 62 -3.44 -9.14 -8.28
N GLY A 63 -3.81 -9.91 -9.29
CA GLY A 63 -3.68 -11.36 -9.26
C GLY A 63 -4.38 -12.04 -10.42
N ILE A 64 -4.23 -13.36 -10.51
CA ILE A 64 -4.72 -14.17 -11.63
C ILE A 64 -6.25 -14.14 -11.78
N ASP A 65 -6.98 -13.92 -10.69
CA ASP A 65 -8.43 -13.72 -10.64
C ASP A 65 -8.80 -12.87 -9.41
N ASP A 66 -10.08 -12.51 -9.28
CA ASP A 66 -10.58 -11.65 -8.21
C ASP A 66 -10.41 -12.27 -6.82
N LYS A 67 -10.52 -13.60 -6.70
CA LYS A 67 -10.40 -14.29 -5.42
C LYS A 67 -8.94 -14.26 -4.95
N VAL A 68 -8.04 -14.75 -5.79
CA VAL A 68 -6.61 -14.87 -5.49
C VAL A 68 -5.98 -13.49 -5.29
N ALA A 69 -6.40 -12.47 -6.02
CA ALA A 69 -5.86 -11.12 -5.88
C ALA A 69 -5.99 -10.54 -4.46
N THR A 70 -6.97 -10.98 -3.68
CA THR A 70 -7.18 -10.49 -2.30
C THR A 70 -6.32 -11.19 -1.24
N GLU A 71 -5.55 -12.22 -1.62
CA GLU A 71 -4.80 -13.05 -0.67
C GLU A 71 -3.47 -12.43 -0.21
N CYS A 72 -2.88 -11.51 -0.97
CA CYS A 72 -1.54 -10.95 -0.71
C CYS A 72 -1.54 -9.86 0.39
N SER A 73 -1.93 -10.25 1.60
CA SER A 73 -1.94 -9.40 2.80
C SER A 73 -1.89 -10.23 4.09
N GLY A 74 -1.72 -9.59 5.26
CA GLY A 74 -1.85 -10.26 6.56
C GLY A 74 -0.76 -11.29 6.90
N GLY A 75 0.31 -11.38 6.11
CA GLY A 75 1.35 -12.41 6.24
C GLY A 75 1.17 -13.59 5.30
N ASN A 76 0.15 -13.56 4.44
CA ASN A 76 -0.01 -14.51 3.36
C ASN A 76 0.75 -14.02 2.12
N HIS A 77 1.54 -14.92 1.53
CA HIS A 77 2.20 -14.73 0.26
C HIS A 77 1.69 -15.78 -0.72
N ASN A 78 1.24 -15.33 -1.88
CA ASN A 78 0.89 -16.20 -2.98
C ASN A 78 1.55 -15.63 -4.25
N PRO A 79 2.36 -16.40 -4.99
CA PRO A 79 3.03 -15.91 -6.20
C PRO A 79 2.07 -15.51 -7.32
N ALA A 80 0.78 -15.86 -7.21
CA ALA A 80 -0.27 -15.52 -8.15
C ALA A 80 -1.01 -14.19 -7.82
N CYS A 81 -0.65 -13.51 -6.73
CA CYS A 81 -1.13 -12.16 -6.41
C CYS A 81 0.00 -11.21 -6.04
N TRP A 82 -0.35 -9.94 -5.91
CA TRP A 82 0.52 -8.90 -5.38
C TRP A 82 -0.30 -7.74 -4.80
N SER A 83 0.29 -7.00 -3.86
CA SER A 83 -0.28 -5.76 -3.33
C SER A 83 0.77 -4.68 -3.11
N THR A 84 0.37 -3.43 -3.30
CA THR A 84 1.24 -2.23 -3.26
C THR A 84 0.55 -1.14 -2.41
N ARG A 85 0.20 -1.51 -1.18
CA ARG A 85 -0.34 -0.55 -0.21
C ARG A 85 0.75 0.42 0.24
N LEU A 86 0.34 1.56 0.75
CA LEU A 86 1.25 2.44 1.46
C LEU A 86 1.17 2.15 2.97
N MET A 87 2.11 2.70 3.72
CA MET A 87 2.06 2.72 5.18
C MET A 87 2.48 4.08 5.72
N TRP A 88 2.01 4.38 6.93
CA TRP A 88 2.71 5.29 7.82
C TRP A 88 3.53 4.50 8.85
N ARG A 89 4.56 5.15 9.37
CA ARG A 89 5.41 4.69 10.48
C ARG A 89 5.49 5.79 11.54
N GLN A 90 6.30 5.56 12.57
CA GLN A 90 6.63 6.55 13.59
C GLN A 90 6.93 7.91 12.96
N ASN A 91 6.45 8.98 13.62
CA ASN A 91 6.60 10.36 13.18
C ASN A 91 6.01 10.66 11.79
N GLY A 92 5.05 9.85 11.33
CA GLY A 92 4.37 10.04 10.06
C GLY A 92 5.20 9.66 8.84
N LEU A 93 6.34 8.97 9.00
CA LEU A 93 7.15 8.56 7.85
C LEU A 93 6.33 7.65 6.92
N GLY A 94 6.28 8.02 5.64
CA GLY A 94 5.61 7.27 4.59
C GLY A 94 6.50 6.21 3.96
N GLU A 95 5.92 5.10 3.53
CA GLU A 95 6.62 4.05 2.78
C GLU A 95 5.67 3.37 1.78
N LEU A 96 6.26 2.76 0.75
CA LEU A 96 5.61 1.70 -0.02
C LEU A 96 5.70 0.41 0.80
N TYR A 97 4.58 -0.30 0.95
CA TYR A 97 4.51 -1.57 1.64
C TYR A 97 4.03 -2.68 0.70
N ALA A 98 4.98 -3.43 0.15
CA ALA A 98 4.76 -4.24 -1.03
C ALA A 98 4.82 -5.75 -0.74
N TYR A 99 3.78 -6.47 -1.16
CA TYR A 99 3.79 -7.93 -1.35
C TYR A 99 3.93 -8.20 -2.83
N LEU A 100 5.15 -8.52 -3.28
CA LEU A 100 5.41 -9.04 -4.61
C LEU A 100 5.93 -10.49 -4.48
N PRO A 101 5.86 -11.29 -5.56
CA PRO A 101 6.46 -12.62 -5.57
C PRO A 101 7.92 -12.57 -5.10
N GLN A 102 8.30 -13.50 -4.22
CA GLN A 102 9.66 -13.60 -3.69
C GLN A 102 10.60 -14.06 -4.82
N ARG A 103 11.36 -13.11 -5.37
CA ARG A 103 12.31 -13.30 -6.48
C ARG A 103 13.55 -12.46 -6.23
N THR A 104 14.70 -12.96 -6.69
CA THR A 104 15.98 -12.24 -6.55
C THR A 104 15.94 -10.85 -7.18
N SER A 105 15.31 -10.71 -8.36
CA SER A 105 15.14 -9.41 -9.03
C SER A 105 14.41 -8.40 -8.14
N ASN A 106 13.27 -8.80 -7.56
CA ASN A 106 12.47 -7.96 -6.67
C ASN A 106 13.24 -7.61 -5.39
N ALA A 107 13.92 -8.59 -4.79
CA ALA A 107 14.72 -8.36 -3.58
C ALA A 107 15.82 -7.33 -3.81
N VAL A 108 16.56 -7.43 -4.92
CA VAL A 108 17.61 -6.49 -5.31
C VAL A 108 17.02 -5.10 -5.61
N ALA A 109 15.94 -5.03 -6.38
CA ALA A 109 15.28 -3.77 -6.72
C ALA A 109 14.81 -3.02 -5.46
N PHE A 110 14.16 -3.72 -4.52
CA PHE A 110 13.74 -3.12 -3.25
C PHE A 110 14.91 -2.70 -2.38
N ALA A 111 15.92 -3.56 -2.20
CA ALA A 111 17.07 -3.27 -1.34
C ALA A 111 17.82 -2.00 -1.76
N ASN A 112 17.87 -1.72 -3.06
CA ASN A 112 18.52 -0.53 -3.62
C ASN A 112 17.65 0.74 -3.57
N THR A 113 16.43 0.66 -3.04
CA THR A 113 15.51 1.81 -3.00
C THR A 113 15.75 2.66 -1.73
N PRO A 114 16.23 3.92 -1.87
CA PRO A 114 16.42 4.82 -0.74
C PRO A 114 15.07 5.37 -0.23
N PRO A 115 15.03 6.02 0.95
CA PRO A 115 16.14 6.20 1.89
C PRO A 115 16.35 4.99 2.82
N LYS A 116 15.34 4.13 2.99
CA LYS A 116 15.44 2.91 3.80
C LYS A 116 14.48 1.84 3.30
N THR A 117 15.03 0.69 2.94
CA THR A 117 14.24 -0.53 2.70
C THR A 117 14.49 -1.54 3.82
N VAL A 118 13.42 -2.19 4.28
CA VAL A 118 13.49 -3.33 5.20
C VAL A 118 12.73 -4.48 4.54
N SER A 119 13.50 -5.48 4.09
CA SER A 119 12.92 -6.70 3.56
C SER A 119 12.31 -7.54 4.67
N ASN A 120 11.20 -8.21 4.38
CA ASN A 120 10.53 -9.09 5.34
C ASN A 120 10.02 -10.33 4.61
N GLU A 121 10.39 -11.51 5.11
CA GLU A 121 9.98 -12.78 4.51
C GLU A 121 8.57 -13.20 4.94
N ALA A 122 8.17 -12.84 6.17
CA ALA A 122 6.87 -13.18 6.75
C ALA A 122 5.77 -12.17 6.41
N TYR A 123 6.13 -10.95 6.01
CA TYR A 123 5.18 -9.89 5.67
C TYR A 123 5.60 -9.14 4.39
N GLY A 124 5.01 -7.96 4.17
CA GLY A 124 5.36 -7.11 3.03
C GLY A 124 6.68 -6.39 3.27
N ASN A 125 7.38 -6.07 2.18
CA ASN A 125 8.61 -5.30 2.23
C ASN A 125 8.29 -3.83 2.52
N SER A 126 9.00 -3.22 3.47
CA SER A 126 8.97 -1.76 3.65
C SER A 126 9.97 -1.15 2.68
N VAL A 127 9.50 -0.36 1.72
CA VAL A 127 10.33 0.16 0.64
C VAL A 127 10.31 1.69 0.67
N GLY A 128 11.49 2.31 0.67
CA GLY A 128 11.62 3.77 0.70
C GLY A 128 11.02 4.43 1.94
N ARG A 129 11.12 3.82 3.11
CA ARG A 129 10.60 4.36 4.37
C ARG A 129 11.22 5.70 4.72
N GLY A 130 10.38 6.73 4.80
CA GLY A 130 10.77 8.10 5.05
C GLY A 130 11.08 8.90 3.79
N ALA A 131 10.78 8.37 2.60
CA ALA A 131 10.86 9.13 1.34
C ALA A 131 9.88 10.31 1.30
N PHE A 132 8.82 10.26 2.10
CA PHE A 132 7.87 11.34 2.33
C PHE A 132 7.29 11.23 3.75
N THR A 133 6.50 12.21 4.16
CA THR A 133 5.84 12.25 5.47
C THR A 133 4.35 12.52 5.29
N TRP A 134 3.54 11.80 6.06
CA TRP A 134 2.13 12.11 6.26
C TRP A 134 2.01 13.26 7.25
N ALA A 135 1.47 14.39 6.79
CA ALA A 135 1.29 15.56 7.63
C ALA A 135 0.09 15.38 8.57
N THR A 136 0.18 15.98 9.77
CA THR A 136 -0.96 16.16 10.67
C THR A 136 -1.51 17.56 10.51
N GLY A 137 -2.83 17.71 10.46
CA GLY A 137 -3.47 19.02 10.30
C GLY A 137 -3.43 19.57 8.87
N GLU A 138 -2.95 18.79 7.90
CA GLU A 138 -2.82 19.18 6.49
C GLU A 138 -3.11 17.99 5.56
N TRP A 139 -3.52 18.30 4.33
CA TRP A 139 -3.73 17.28 3.30
C TRP A 139 -2.40 16.82 2.71
N THR A 140 -2.19 15.52 2.69
CA THR A 140 -1.14 14.87 1.90
C THR A 140 -1.79 14.22 0.68
N HIS A 141 -1.41 14.67 -0.51
CA HIS A 141 -1.86 14.10 -1.77
C HIS A 141 -0.89 13.00 -2.19
N VAL A 142 -1.38 11.79 -2.42
CA VAL A 142 -0.55 10.69 -2.90
C VAL A 142 -1.09 10.10 -4.19
N ALA A 143 -0.17 9.63 -5.02
CA ALA A 143 -0.49 8.78 -6.15
C ALA A 143 0.52 7.64 -6.22
N GLN A 144 0.12 6.51 -6.79
CA GLN A 144 1.04 5.50 -7.24
C GLN A 144 0.76 5.13 -8.69
N ARG A 145 1.82 4.85 -9.43
CA ARG A 145 1.79 4.23 -10.75
C ARG A 145 2.37 2.83 -10.62
N VAL A 146 1.63 1.85 -11.10
CA VAL A 146 2.09 0.45 -11.21
C VAL A 146 2.12 0.09 -12.67
N LYS A 147 3.27 -0.39 -13.13
CA LYS A 147 3.45 -0.99 -14.46
C LYS A 147 3.82 -2.45 -14.27
N LEU A 148 2.96 -3.33 -14.77
CA LEU A 148 3.22 -4.76 -14.78
C LEU A 148 4.39 -5.09 -15.69
N ASN A 149 5.14 -6.12 -15.34
CA ASN A 149 6.19 -6.64 -16.20
C ASN A 149 5.61 -7.45 -17.37
N ASP A 150 6.38 -7.51 -18.45
CA ASP A 150 6.16 -8.47 -19.53
C ASP A 150 6.48 -9.88 -19.03
N ILE A 151 5.77 -10.87 -19.57
CA ILE A 151 6.00 -12.27 -19.20
C ILE A 151 7.42 -12.68 -19.61
N GLY A 152 8.17 -13.22 -18.65
CA GLY A 152 9.58 -13.60 -18.85
C GLY A 152 10.59 -12.47 -18.62
N SER A 153 10.14 -11.23 -18.36
CA SER A 153 11.02 -10.08 -18.12
C SER A 153 10.81 -9.47 -16.73
N ALA A 154 11.88 -8.88 -16.18
CA ALA A 154 11.83 -8.10 -14.94
C ALA A 154 11.89 -6.60 -15.28
N ASN A 155 10.84 -6.08 -15.91
CA ASN A 155 10.75 -4.69 -16.37
C ASN A 155 9.53 -3.93 -15.81
N GLY A 156 8.91 -4.47 -14.76
CA GLY A 156 7.83 -3.81 -14.05
C GLY A 156 8.34 -2.64 -13.19
N GLU A 157 7.42 -1.72 -12.88
CA GLU A 157 7.73 -0.50 -12.13
C GLU A 157 6.65 -0.19 -11.08
N ILE A 158 7.09 0.39 -9.96
CA ILE A 158 6.24 1.09 -9.00
C ILE A 158 6.82 2.49 -8.83
N GLU A 159 5.97 3.50 -8.95
CA GLU A 159 6.35 4.88 -8.63
C GLU A 159 5.32 5.51 -7.71
N VAL A 160 5.76 6.04 -6.57
CA VAL A 160 4.93 6.73 -5.60
C VAL A 160 5.23 8.22 -5.67
N TYR A 161 4.17 9.00 -5.70
CA TYR A 161 4.18 10.45 -5.70
C TYR A 161 3.57 10.96 -4.41
N ALA A 162 4.19 11.96 -3.79
CA ALA A 162 3.65 12.70 -2.65
C ALA A 162 3.67 14.20 -2.97
N ASN A 163 2.52 14.85 -2.84
CA ASN A 163 2.30 16.26 -3.16
C ASN A 163 2.86 16.66 -4.54
N GLY A 164 2.59 15.81 -5.55
CA GLY A 164 2.99 16.01 -6.95
C GLY A 164 4.45 15.69 -7.28
N LYS A 165 5.27 15.28 -6.30
CA LYS A 165 6.68 14.91 -6.52
C LYS A 165 6.84 13.39 -6.50
N SER A 166 7.59 12.83 -7.45
CA SER A 166 8.02 11.43 -7.38
C SER A 166 8.99 11.27 -6.21
N VAL A 167 8.65 10.39 -5.26
CA VAL A 167 9.39 10.19 -4.00
C VAL A 167 9.95 8.78 -3.86
N ILE A 168 9.30 7.78 -4.46
CA ILE A 168 9.80 6.40 -4.52
C ILE A 168 9.65 5.94 -5.96
N LYS A 169 10.73 5.46 -6.58
CA LYS A 169 10.68 4.81 -7.89
C LYS A 169 11.46 3.51 -7.84
N VAL A 170 10.77 2.41 -8.10
CA VAL A 170 11.35 1.07 -8.16
C VAL A 170 11.13 0.54 -9.56
N THR A 171 12.20 0.10 -10.20
CA THR A 171 12.18 -0.49 -11.54
C THR A 171 12.81 -1.87 -11.50
N GLY A 172 12.69 -2.65 -12.57
CA GLY A 172 13.28 -3.98 -12.62
C GLY A 172 12.46 -5.04 -11.88
N LEU A 173 11.16 -4.80 -11.67
CA LEU A 173 10.30 -5.67 -10.88
C LEU A 173 9.66 -6.77 -11.73
N THR A 174 9.34 -7.87 -11.06
CA THR A 174 8.54 -8.98 -11.58
C THR A 174 7.31 -9.15 -10.68
N PHE A 175 6.18 -8.59 -11.12
CA PHE A 175 4.87 -8.78 -10.49
C PHE A 175 4.26 -10.13 -10.85
N ARG A 176 4.50 -10.61 -12.08
CA ARG A 176 3.79 -11.75 -12.65
C ARG A 176 4.64 -12.61 -13.57
N THR A 177 4.28 -13.89 -13.63
CA THR A 177 4.71 -14.84 -14.67
C THR A 177 3.54 -15.46 -15.42
N ASP A 178 2.32 -15.21 -14.96
CA ASP A 178 1.08 -15.57 -15.65
C ASP A 178 0.47 -14.30 -16.24
N GLN A 179 0.09 -14.34 -17.52
CA GLN A 179 -0.56 -13.24 -18.23
C GLN A 179 -1.92 -12.83 -17.62
N ASN A 180 -2.59 -13.76 -16.93
CA ASN A 180 -3.85 -13.51 -16.24
C ASN A 180 -3.67 -12.72 -14.95
N SER A 181 -2.45 -12.62 -14.42
CA SER A 181 -2.18 -11.76 -13.26
C SER A 181 -2.22 -10.30 -13.70
N LEU A 182 -3.31 -9.62 -13.36
CA LEU A 182 -3.62 -8.26 -13.81
C LEU A 182 -3.86 -7.36 -12.60
N VAL A 183 -3.82 -6.04 -12.82
CA VAL A 183 -4.30 -5.07 -11.81
C VAL A 183 -5.81 -5.29 -11.65
N ARG A 184 -6.27 -5.54 -10.42
CA ARG A 184 -7.70 -5.82 -10.16
C ARG A 184 -8.43 -4.63 -9.57
N GLY A 185 -7.78 -3.85 -8.72
CA GLY A 185 -8.46 -2.77 -8.04
C GLY A 185 -7.58 -2.04 -7.03
N ALA A 186 -8.27 -1.24 -6.21
CA ALA A 186 -7.70 -0.61 -5.02
C ALA A 186 -8.08 -1.40 -3.77
N GLN A 187 -7.09 -1.78 -2.98
CA GLN A 187 -7.22 -2.29 -1.62
C GLN A 187 -7.24 -1.08 -0.68
N ILE A 188 -8.44 -0.56 -0.43
CA ILE A 188 -8.65 0.66 0.36
C ILE A 188 -8.83 0.23 1.83
N GLN A 189 -7.68 0.14 2.50
CA GLN A 189 -7.60 -0.27 3.89
C GLN A 189 -6.79 0.74 4.68
N THR A 190 -7.30 1.11 5.84
CA THR A 190 -6.58 1.92 6.80
C THR A 190 -6.85 1.44 8.21
N PHE A 191 -5.80 1.22 8.97
CA PHE A 191 -5.84 0.77 10.36
C PHE A 191 -4.44 0.89 10.98
N PHE A 192 -4.40 1.10 12.30
CA PHE A 192 -3.19 0.87 13.09
C PHE A 192 -2.82 -0.60 13.04
N GLY A 193 -1.53 -0.91 12.99
CA GLY A 193 -1.08 -2.29 13.09
C GLY A 193 0.39 -2.43 12.73
N GLY A 194 1.10 -3.50 13.07
CA GLY A 194 0.75 -4.93 13.13
C GLY A 194 -0.24 -5.44 14.19
N HIS A 195 0.05 -6.64 14.69
CA HIS A 195 -0.93 -7.51 15.34
C HIS A 195 -0.79 -7.58 16.87
N THR A 196 0.16 -6.84 17.45
CA THR A 196 0.42 -6.79 18.90
C THR A 196 -0.01 -5.44 19.48
N ALA A 197 -0.27 -5.40 20.79
CA ALA A 197 -0.83 -4.22 21.48
C ALA A 197 0.05 -2.96 21.37
N GLU A 198 1.36 -3.10 21.22
CA GLU A 198 2.29 -1.97 21.00
C GLU A 198 2.03 -1.19 19.70
N TRP A 199 1.30 -1.77 18.74
CA TRP A 199 0.91 -1.09 17.50
C TRP A 199 -0.42 -0.36 17.60
N ALA A 200 -1.11 -0.45 18.74
CA ALA A 200 -2.44 0.12 18.90
C ALA A 200 -2.46 1.63 18.72
N SER A 201 -3.60 2.15 18.25
CA SER A 201 -3.86 3.57 18.34
C SER A 201 -3.76 3.99 19.81
N PRO A 202 -2.90 4.95 20.18
CA PRO A 202 -2.69 5.34 21.58
C PRO A 202 -3.82 6.18 22.16
N LYS A 203 -4.74 6.63 21.30
CA LYS A 203 -5.94 7.38 21.64
C LYS A 203 -6.98 7.23 20.53
N THR A 204 -8.21 7.63 20.79
CA THR A 204 -9.21 7.78 19.73
C THR A 204 -8.83 8.95 18.85
N GLN A 205 -8.61 8.70 17.57
CA GLN A 205 -8.15 9.71 16.60
C GLN A 205 -8.68 9.49 15.20
N ARG A 206 -8.63 10.53 14.37
CA ARG A 206 -9.31 10.56 13.07
C ARG A 206 -8.36 10.83 11.91
N ALA A 207 -8.67 10.21 10.78
CA ALA A 207 -8.13 10.59 9.48
C ALA A 207 -9.25 10.69 8.44
N TYR A 208 -9.05 11.55 7.45
CA TYR A 208 -10.02 11.82 6.40
C TYR A 208 -9.41 11.53 5.04
N PHE A 209 -10.19 10.95 4.15
CA PHE A 209 -9.76 10.56 2.82
C PHE A 209 -10.72 11.11 1.77
N LYS A 210 -10.19 11.66 0.68
CA LYS A 210 -10.97 12.18 -0.45
C LYS A 210 -10.23 12.01 -1.77
N ASP A 211 -10.93 12.30 -2.86
CA ASP A 211 -10.38 12.35 -4.22
C ASP A 211 -9.72 11.04 -4.66
N PHE A 212 -10.33 9.91 -4.29
CA PHE A 212 -9.93 8.60 -4.81
C PHE A 212 -10.12 8.59 -6.32
N SER A 213 -9.07 8.26 -7.05
CA SER A 213 -9.08 8.16 -8.51
C SER A 213 -8.19 7.01 -8.96
N ALA A 214 -8.57 6.36 -10.05
CA ALA A 214 -7.75 5.36 -10.71
C ALA A 214 -7.91 5.49 -12.23
N ALA A 215 -6.82 5.25 -12.97
CA ALA A 215 -6.83 5.30 -14.43
C ALA A 215 -5.89 4.27 -15.04
N VAL A 216 -6.33 3.65 -16.13
CA VAL A 216 -5.47 2.88 -17.03
C VAL A 216 -4.72 3.86 -17.94
N ILE A 217 -3.40 3.69 -18.04
CA ILE A 217 -2.52 4.54 -18.85
C ILE A 217 -2.06 3.82 -20.12
N ALA A 218 -1.87 2.50 -20.04
CA ALA A 218 -1.49 1.63 -21.15
C ALA A 218 -1.98 0.20 -20.92
#